data_AF-C3ZCB2-F1
#
_entry.id   AF-C3ZCB2-F1
#
_cell.length_a   1.000
_cell.length_b   1.000
_cell.length_c   1.000
_cell.angle_alpha   90.00
_cell.angle_beta   90.00
_cell.angle_gamma   90.00
#
_symmetry.space_group_name_H-M   'P 1'
#
loop_
_entity.id
_entity.type
_entity.pdbx_description
1 polymer ?
#
loop_
_entity_poly.entity_id
_entity_poly.type
_entity_poly.pdbx_seq_one_letter_code
_entity_poly.pdbx_strand_id
1 'polypeptide(L)'
;FGCNQGYYLLGAFTVTCQADQTWSHPAPTCIPAPCPMLAPPDNGTLSPVGLNSYNDEVTFTCNQNFVLEGASGARCQANRNWSNPVPTCR
;
A
#
# COMPACT_ATOMS: atom_id res chain seq x y z
N PHE A 1 -9.12 7.90 18.99
CA PHE A 1 -9.35 8.03 17.53
C PHE A 1 -9.28 6.66 16.86
N GLY A 2 -9.84 6.49 15.66
CA GLY A 2 -9.77 5.25 14.90
C GLY A 2 -9.82 5.53 13.39
N CYS A 3 -9.25 4.63 12.59
CA CYS A 3 -9.24 4.72 11.13
C CYS A 3 -10.01 3.58 10.49
N ASN A 4 -10.52 3.81 9.28
CA ASN A 4 -11.15 2.78 8.48
C ASN A 4 -10.14 1.66 8.12
N GLN A 5 -10.67 0.49 7.76
CA GLN A 5 -9.85 -0.64 7.32
C GLN A 5 -8.97 -0.24 6.13
N GLY A 6 -7.68 -0.64 6.14
CA GLY A 6 -6.71 -0.27 5.11
C GLY A 6 -6.07 1.10 5.30
N TYR A 7 -6.46 1.84 6.34
CA TYR A 7 -5.80 3.09 6.74
C TYR A 7 -5.15 2.91 8.12
N TYR A 8 -4.10 3.67 8.37
CA TYR A 8 -3.48 3.76 9.69
C TYR A 8 -3.45 5.21 10.18
N LEU A 9 -3.42 5.33 11.49
CA LEU A 9 -3.46 6.61 12.17
C LEU A 9 -2.06 7.20 12.23
N LEU A 10 -1.91 8.40 11.67
CA LEU A 10 -0.71 9.23 11.77
C LEU A 10 -0.96 10.34 12.79
N GLY A 11 -0.22 10.31 13.90
CA GLY A 11 -0.34 11.28 14.99
C GLY A 11 -0.74 10.63 16.31
N ALA A 12 -1.29 11.43 17.23
CA ALA A 12 -1.67 10.98 18.56
C ALA A 12 -2.94 10.12 18.56
N PHE A 13 -2.89 8.95 19.19
CA PHE A 13 -4.04 8.04 19.31
C PHE A 13 -5.13 8.56 20.27
N THR A 14 -4.73 9.43 21.20
CA THR A 14 -5.59 10.09 22.19
C THR A 14 -5.23 11.57 22.29
N VAL A 15 -6.24 12.42 22.46
CA VAL A 15 -6.07 13.84 22.79
C VAL A 15 -6.83 14.12 24.08
N THR A 16 -6.26 14.97 24.92
CA THR A 16 -6.86 15.37 26.20
C THR A 16 -7.04 16.88 26.21
N CYS A 17 -8.17 17.35 26.75
CA CYS A 17 -8.39 18.77 26.99
C CYS A 17 -7.58 19.19 28.23
N GLN A 18 -6.78 20.24 28.07
CA GLN A 18 -5.88 20.73 29.11
C GLN A 18 -6.54 21.88 29.89
N ALA A 19 -5.94 22.27 31.02
CA ALA A 19 -6.46 23.33 31.89
C ALA A 19 -6.48 24.72 31.22
N ASP A 20 -5.64 24.93 30.22
CA ASP A 20 -5.59 26.14 29.38
C ASP A 20 -6.64 26.12 28.24
N GLN A 21 -7.55 25.14 28.27
CA GLN A 21 -8.61 24.93 27.27
C GLN A 21 -8.07 24.57 25.87
N THR A 22 -6.81 24.13 25.76
CA THR A 22 -6.23 23.61 24.52
C THR A 22 -6.21 22.09 24.49
N TRP A 23 -6.05 21.51 23.30
CA TRP A 23 -5.84 20.07 23.15
C TRP A 23 -4.36 19.73 23.28
N SER A 24 -4.05 18.63 23.97
CA SER A 24 -2.67 18.14 24.15
C SER A 24 -1.92 17.89 22.83
N HIS A 25 -2.66 17.52 21.78
CA HIS A 25 -2.14 17.23 20.44
C HIS A 25 -3.20 17.64 19.40
N PRO A 26 -2.81 17.91 18.14
CA PRO A 26 -3.77 18.07 17.05
C PRO A 26 -4.52 16.77 16.77
N ALA A 27 -5.66 16.86 16.09
CA ALA A 27 -6.38 15.69 15.60
C ALA A 27 -5.49 14.88 14.64
N PRO A 28 -5.43 13.54 14.78
CA PRO A 28 -4.62 12.70 13.91
C PRO A 28 -5.25 12.54 12.53
N THR A 29 -4.42 12.16 11.56
CA THR A 29 -4.84 11.92 10.17
C THR A 29 -4.83 10.44 9.86
N CYS A 30 -5.83 9.94 9.13
CA CYS A 30 -5.82 8.58 8.61
C CYS A 30 -5.19 8.57 7.21
N ILE A 31 -4.12 7.80 7.03
CA ILE A 31 -3.42 7.67 5.74
C ILE A 31 -3.43 6.22 5.26
N PRO A 32 -3.42 5.97 3.94
CA PRO A 32 -3.43 4.62 3.38
C PRO A 32 -2.28 3.78 3.94
N ALA A 33 -2.57 2.56 4.38
CA ALA A 33 -1.54 1.66 4.87
C ALA A 33 -0.70 1.11 3.71
N PRO A 34 0.64 1.17 3.80
CA PRO A 34 1.49 0.66 2.75
C PRO A 34 1.59 -0.88 2.80
N CYS A 35 1.59 -1.49 1.62
CA CYS A 35 2.05 -2.84 1.34
C CYS A 35 3.59 -2.86 1.14
N PRO A 36 4.23 -4.06 1.17
CA PRO A 36 5.63 -4.20 0.80
C PRO A 36 5.90 -3.64 -0.60
N MET A 37 7.04 -2.99 -0.83
CA MET A 37 7.40 -2.57 -2.18
C MET A 37 7.62 -3.80 -3.07
N LEU A 38 6.97 -3.81 -4.23
CA LEU A 38 7.17 -4.84 -5.24
C LEU A 38 8.32 -4.46 -6.16
N ALA A 39 9.12 -5.45 -6.51
CA ALA A 39 10.09 -5.37 -7.59
C ALA A 39 9.47 -5.88 -8.90
N PRO A 40 9.95 -5.41 -10.06
CA PRO A 40 9.58 -6.02 -11.33
C PRO A 40 10.03 -7.48 -11.40
N PRO A 41 9.29 -8.35 -12.10
CA PRO A 41 9.70 -9.73 -12.34
C PRO A 41 10.95 -9.76 -13.22
N ASP A 42 11.78 -10.80 -13.07
CA ASP A 42 12.89 -11.06 -13.98
C ASP A 42 12.37 -11.18 -15.42
N ASN A 43 13.06 -10.57 -16.38
CA ASN A 43 12.60 -10.47 -17.77
C ASN A 43 11.20 -9.86 -17.92
N GLY A 44 10.82 -8.93 -17.04
CA GLY A 44 9.61 -8.15 -17.18
C GLY A 44 9.70 -6.79 -16.51
N THR A 45 8.54 -6.14 -16.41
CA THR A 45 8.37 -4.77 -15.93
C THR A 45 7.18 -4.70 -14.99
N LEU A 46 7.22 -3.71 -14.09
CA LEU A 46 6.15 -3.37 -13.17
C LEU A 46 5.73 -1.93 -13.42
N SER A 47 4.43 -1.69 -13.52
CA SER A 47 3.86 -0.36 -13.78
C SER A 47 2.55 -0.15 -13.00
N PRO A 48 2.38 0.97 -12.28
CA PRO A 48 3.34 2.06 -12.07
C PRO A 48 4.41 1.69 -11.04
N VAL A 49 5.64 2.21 -11.21
CA VAL A 49 6.75 1.97 -10.28
C VAL A 49 6.57 2.76 -8.99
N GLY A 50 6.80 2.11 -7.84
CA GLY A 50 6.84 2.77 -6.53
C GLY A 50 5.49 2.93 -5.84
N LEU A 51 4.39 2.50 -6.46
CA LEU A 51 3.09 2.43 -5.79
C LEU A 51 3.04 1.27 -4.81
N ASN A 52 2.55 1.55 -3.60
CA ASN A 52 2.44 0.55 -2.55
C ASN A 52 1.41 0.92 -1.46
N SER A 53 0.54 1.91 -1.66
CA SER A 53 -0.47 2.32 -0.71
C SER A 53 -1.75 1.49 -0.84
N TYR A 54 -2.56 1.40 0.21
CA TYR A 54 -3.85 0.72 0.16
C TYR A 54 -4.70 1.16 -1.05
N ASN A 55 -5.26 0.18 -1.78
CA ASN A 55 -5.95 0.32 -3.06
C ASN A 55 -5.09 0.69 -4.28
N ASP A 56 -3.77 0.86 -4.14
CA ASP A 56 -2.90 0.95 -5.31
C ASP A 56 -2.94 -0.36 -6.09
N GLU A 57 -2.92 -0.23 -7.42
CA GLU A 57 -2.89 -1.35 -8.36
C GLU A 57 -1.64 -1.24 -9.24
N VAL A 58 -0.96 -2.36 -9.42
CA VAL A 58 0.19 -2.49 -10.29
C VAL A 58 -0.03 -3.61 -11.30
N THR A 59 0.52 -3.43 -12.49
CA THR A 59 0.50 -4.39 -13.59
C THR A 59 1.91 -4.90 -13.84
N PHE A 60 2.02 -6.20 -14.07
CA PHE A 60 3.24 -6.87 -14.47
C PHE A 60 3.18 -7.20 -15.96
N THR A 61 4.26 -6.93 -16.69
CA THR A 61 4.36 -7.22 -18.12
C THR A 61 5.68 -7.90 -18.41
N CYS A 62 5.66 -9.08 -19.02
CA CYS A 62 6.88 -9.76 -19.45
C CYS A 62 7.46 -9.15 -20.73
N ASN A 63 8.78 -9.23 -20.86
CA ASN A 63 9.51 -8.78 -22.05
C ASN A 63 9.15 -9.64 -23.27
N GLN A 64 9.55 -9.18 -24.45
CA GLN A 64 9.30 -9.89 -25.70
C GLN A 64 9.88 -11.32 -25.64
N ASN A 65 9.08 -12.29 -26.11
CA ASN A 65 9.37 -13.74 -26.12
C ASN A 65 9.31 -14.44 -24.75
N PHE A 66 8.86 -13.76 -23.69
CA PHE A 66 8.54 -14.39 -22.41
C PHE A 66 7.02 -14.42 -22.20
N VAL A 67 6.55 -15.50 -21.58
CA VAL A 67 5.15 -15.69 -21.22
C VAL A 67 4.98 -15.38 -19.73
N LEU A 68 3.97 -14.57 -19.42
CA LEU A 68 3.62 -14.26 -18.03
C LEU A 68 2.90 -15.44 -17.40
N GLU A 69 3.40 -15.85 -16.24
CA GLU A 69 2.78 -16.89 -15.45
C GLU A 69 2.44 -16.43 -14.05
N GLY A 70 1.16 -16.60 -13.71
CA GLY A 70 0.56 -16.01 -12.52
C GLY A 70 -0.37 -14.87 -12.90
N ALA A 71 -0.58 -13.94 -11.97
CA ALA A 71 -1.44 -12.79 -12.18
C ALA A 71 -0.70 -11.68 -12.94
N SER A 72 -1.37 -11.05 -13.91
CA SER A 72 -0.85 -9.87 -14.61
C SER A 72 -0.91 -8.59 -13.79
N GLY A 73 -1.48 -8.63 -12.59
CA GLY A 73 -1.54 -7.47 -11.71
C GLY A 73 -1.79 -7.81 -10.25
N ALA A 74 -1.49 -6.86 -9.38
CA ALA A 74 -1.68 -6.97 -7.94
C ALA A 74 -2.26 -5.67 -7.38
N ARG A 75 -3.13 -5.80 -6.38
CA ARG A 75 -3.70 -4.67 -5.63
C ARG A 75 -3.26 -4.72 -4.18
N CYS A 76 -2.88 -3.58 -3.61
CA CYS A 76 -2.56 -3.49 -2.19
C CYS A 76 -3.85 -3.54 -1.36
N GLN A 77 -3.97 -4.57 -0.51
CA GLN A 77 -5.16 -4.86 0.25
C GLN A 77 -5.10 -4.28 1.67
N ALA A 78 -6.26 -4.26 2.34
CA ALA A 78 -6.40 -3.66 3.66
C ALA A 78 -5.61 -4.39 4.77
N ASN A 79 -5.20 -5.64 4.52
CA ASN A 79 -4.31 -6.43 5.37
C ASN A 79 -2.82 -6.07 5.19
N ARG A 80 -2.51 -5.03 4.39
CA ARG A 80 -1.14 -4.59 4.04
C ARG A 80 -0.36 -5.64 3.26
N ASN A 81 -1.07 -6.48 2.52
CA ASN A 81 -0.48 -7.44 1.60
C ASN A 81 -1.04 -7.25 0.18
N TRP A 82 -0.27 -7.66 -0.82
CA TRP A 82 -0.72 -7.63 -2.21
C TRP A 82 -1.68 -8.78 -2.49
N SER A 83 -2.68 -8.53 -3.34
CA SER A 83 -3.66 -9.54 -3.75
C SER A 83 -3.03 -10.72 -4.48
N ASN A 84 -1.92 -10.47 -5.19
CA ASN A 84 -1.15 -11.47 -5.92
C ASN A 84 0.35 -11.24 -5.69
N PRO A 85 1.17 -12.31 -5.66
CA PRO A 85 2.62 -12.19 -5.64
C PRO A 85 3.17 -11.71 -6.99
N VAL A 86 4.46 -11.37 -7.04
CA VAL A 86 5.17 -11.08 -8.30
C VAL A 86 5.14 -12.34 -9.19
N PRO A 87 4.69 -12.25 -10.45
CA PRO A 87 4.63 -13.39 -11.37
C PRO A 87 6.02 -13.75 -11.90
N THR A 88 6.09 -14.88 -12.61
CA THR A 88 7.32 -15.30 -13.31
C THR A 88 7.17 -15.11 -14.82
N CYS A 89 8.25 -14.69 -15.48
CA CYS A 89 8.33 -14.62 -16.94
C CYS A 89 9.23 -15.75 -17.45
N ARG A 90 8.70 -16.68 -18.26
CA ARG A 90 9.46 -17.81 -18.83
C ARG A 90 9.16 -18.09 -20.29
#